data_AF-X0UKM4-F1
#
_entry.id   AF-X0UKM4-F1
#
_cell.length_a   1.000
_cell.length_b   1.000
_cell.length_c   1.000
_cell.angle_alpha   90.00
_cell.angle_beta   90.00
_cell.angle_gamma   90.00
#
_symmetry.space_group_name_H-M   'P 1'
#
loop_
_entity.id
_entity.type
_entity.pdbx_description
1 polymer ?
#
loop_
_entity_poly.entity_id
_entity_poly.type
_entity_poly.pdbx_seq_one_letter_code
_entity_poly.pdbx_strand_id
1 'polypeptide(L)'
;MRVAVGSVWHESNTFSPIKTDLKCFEEYELLLDNHIIDYHRGRRNTEIGGILEITENRHIEIIATVSASAIPSGPVTTVTFKFLEQNLLERIQKIRGQIDGVLLVLHGAMVTEDLDDPEGYLLHRTREIVGNTVPIGATLDHHANVSKKMVENADFLIGYRTHPHVDQGEVGQQAAKIMSFLIKNKVKPVMKIKKLPALLPGESSVEARSKLVERIKELEKREGILSASFFIGYSLADIKEVGPCAIVVTKQDK
;
A
#
# COMPACT_ATOMS: atom_id res chain seq x y z
N MET A 1 -7.03 -20.37 -4.23
CA MET A 1 -5.98 -19.33 -4.25
C MET A 1 -6.01 -18.65 -2.90
N ARG A 2 -4.87 -18.50 -2.25
CA ARG A 2 -4.75 -17.97 -0.88
C ARG A 2 -3.88 -16.73 -0.90
N VAL A 3 -4.37 -15.60 -0.37
CA VAL A 3 -3.64 -14.33 -0.38
C VAL A 3 -3.49 -13.83 1.05
N ALA A 4 -2.24 -13.55 1.46
CA ALA A 4 -2.00 -12.88 2.73
C ALA A 4 -2.38 -11.40 2.62
N VAL A 5 -3.12 -10.89 3.60
CA VAL A 5 -3.49 -9.46 3.68
C VAL A 5 -3.03 -8.88 5.00
N GLY A 6 -2.41 -7.71 4.95
CA GLY A 6 -1.99 -6.97 6.13
C GLY A 6 -1.98 -5.47 5.88
N SER A 7 -2.04 -4.69 6.95
CA SER A 7 -1.99 -3.22 6.91
C SER A 7 -1.09 -2.67 8.01
N VAL A 8 -0.23 -1.72 7.62
CA VAL A 8 0.52 -0.84 8.52
C VAL A 8 0.47 0.55 7.91
N TRP A 9 -0.37 1.41 8.47
CA TRP A 9 -0.77 2.67 7.83
C TRP A 9 -0.59 3.86 8.78
N HIS A 10 0.26 4.80 8.38
CA HIS A 10 0.48 6.06 9.11
C HIS A 10 1.10 7.10 8.18
N GLU A 11 0.79 8.38 8.43
CA GLU A 11 1.45 9.51 7.78
C GLU A 11 2.29 10.27 8.80
N SER A 12 3.60 10.38 8.55
CA SER A 12 4.54 11.01 9.47
C SER A 12 5.00 12.38 9.01
N ASN A 13 4.61 13.41 9.77
CA ASN A 13 5.24 14.72 9.72
C ASN A 13 6.55 14.71 10.52
N THR A 14 7.70 14.64 9.84
CA THR A 14 9.01 14.54 10.50
C THR A 14 9.40 15.77 11.31
N PHE A 15 8.73 16.90 11.08
CA PHE A 15 8.92 18.14 11.84
C PHE A 15 8.07 18.19 13.12
N SER A 16 7.14 17.25 13.30
CA SER A 16 6.33 17.17 14.52
C SER A 16 7.17 16.63 15.68
N PRO A 17 7.16 17.30 16.86
CA PRO A 17 7.82 16.78 18.06
C PRO A 17 7.02 15.65 18.73
N ILE A 18 5.75 15.46 18.35
CA ILE A 18 4.85 14.46 18.95
C ILE A 18 5.01 13.15 18.20
N LYS A 19 5.74 12.20 18.80
CA LYS A 19 5.94 10.85 18.26
C LYS A 19 4.64 10.04 18.30
N THR A 20 4.58 9.04 17.43
CA THR A 20 3.46 8.09 17.36
C THR A 20 3.87 6.79 18.03
N ASP A 21 3.26 6.48 19.17
CA ASP A 21 3.53 5.26 19.93
C ASP A 21 2.44 4.20 19.68
N LEU A 22 2.58 3.05 20.32
CA LEU A 22 1.66 1.92 20.14
C LEU A 22 0.24 2.27 20.57
N LYS A 23 0.09 3.14 21.57
CA LYS A 23 -1.21 3.57 22.06
C LYS A 23 -1.98 4.32 20.98
N CYS A 24 -1.32 5.13 20.14
CA CYS A 24 -1.96 5.77 18.99
C CYS A 24 -2.59 4.77 18.01
N PHE A 25 -1.97 3.60 17.82
CA PHE A 25 -2.53 2.52 16.99
C PHE A 25 -3.67 1.79 17.71
N GLU A 26 -3.51 1.48 19.01
CA GLU A 26 -4.55 0.84 19.82
C GLU A 26 -5.84 1.68 19.89
N GLU A 27 -5.72 3.01 19.98
CA GLU A 27 -6.85 3.94 20.05
C GLU A 27 -7.59 4.11 18.71
N TYR A 28 -6.90 3.90 17.58
CA TYR A 28 -7.48 4.09 16.25
C TYR A 28 -7.85 2.75 15.59
N GLU A 29 -6.87 1.92 15.26
CA GLU A 29 -7.09 0.57 14.74
C GLU A 29 -5.85 -0.30 14.98
N LEU A 30 -6.00 -1.36 15.78
CA LEU A 30 -5.03 -2.45 15.90
C LEU A 30 -5.78 -3.78 15.98
N LEU A 31 -5.86 -4.46 14.85
CA LEU A 31 -6.58 -5.73 14.69
C LEU A 31 -5.61 -6.82 14.25
N LEU A 32 -5.79 -8.02 14.79
CA LEU A 32 -4.95 -9.18 14.48
C LEU A 32 -5.80 -10.30 13.88
N ASP A 33 -5.20 -11.05 12.96
CA ASP A 33 -5.75 -12.29 12.42
C ASP A 33 -7.19 -12.10 11.89
N ASN A 34 -8.12 -13.00 12.23
CA ASN A 34 -9.47 -12.97 11.69
C ASN A 34 -10.31 -11.76 12.13
N HIS A 35 -9.94 -11.05 13.20
CA HIS A 35 -10.63 -9.83 13.61
C HIS A 35 -10.58 -8.75 12.51
N ILE A 36 -9.54 -8.76 11.66
CA ILE A 36 -9.42 -7.88 10.51
C ILE A 36 -10.56 -8.15 9.52
N ILE A 37 -10.80 -9.42 9.20
CA ILE A 37 -11.84 -9.81 8.25
C ILE A 37 -13.21 -9.42 8.79
N ASP A 38 -13.48 -9.74 10.06
CA ASP A 38 -14.78 -9.44 10.67
C ASP A 38 -15.05 -7.95 10.77
N TYR A 39 -14.02 -7.14 11.05
CA TYR A 39 -14.16 -5.70 11.14
C TYR A 39 -14.38 -5.01 9.78
N HIS A 40 -13.63 -5.41 8.74
CA HIS A 40 -13.70 -4.78 7.41
C HIS A 40 -14.79 -5.36 6.50
N ARG A 41 -15.36 -6.53 6.81
CA ARG A 41 -16.45 -7.12 6.01
C ARG A 41 -17.63 -6.16 5.94
N GLY A 42 -18.05 -5.83 4.71
CA GLY A 42 -19.13 -4.88 4.45
C GLY A 42 -18.71 -3.39 4.48
N ARG A 43 -17.49 -3.05 4.92
CA ARG A 43 -16.98 -1.67 4.93
C ARG A 43 -16.35 -1.26 3.61
N ARG A 44 -17.20 -0.88 2.65
CA ARG A 44 -16.79 -0.55 1.27
C ARG A 44 -15.94 0.70 1.12
N ASN A 45 -15.74 1.48 2.18
CA ASN A 45 -14.92 2.70 2.18
C ASN A 45 -13.49 2.47 2.71
N THR A 46 -13.06 1.21 2.86
CA THR A 46 -11.67 0.85 3.26
C THR A 46 -11.05 -0.04 2.20
N GLU A 47 -9.73 0.00 2.00
CA GLU A 47 -9.07 -0.87 1.02
C GLU A 47 -9.27 -2.35 1.35
N ILE A 48 -9.14 -2.73 2.62
CA ILE A 48 -9.37 -4.12 3.06
C ILE A 48 -10.80 -4.54 2.75
N GLY A 49 -11.81 -3.68 3.02
CA GLY A 49 -13.19 -3.99 2.67
C GLY A 49 -13.40 -4.17 1.16
N GLY A 50 -12.76 -3.36 0.33
CA GLY A 50 -12.74 -3.52 -1.13
C GLY A 50 -12.04 -4.80 -1.59
N ILE A 51 -10.93 -5.17 -0.95
CA ILE A 51 -10.22 -6.45 -1.19
C ILE A 51 -11.16 -7.62 -0.89
N LEU A 52 -11.82 -7.60 0.28
CA LEU A 52 -12.74 -8.64 0.72
C LEU A 52 -13.89 -8.84 -0.30
N GLU A 53 -14.51 -7.75 -0.75
CA GLU A 53 -15.61 -7.78 -1.73
C GLU A 53 -15.21 -8.49 -3.04
N ILE A 54 -13.99 -8.26 -3.55
CA ILE A 54 -13.52 -8.94 -4.77
C ILE A 54 -13.17 -10.40 -4.50
N THR A 55 -12.60 -10.69 -3.34
CA THR A 55 -12.11 -12.03 -3.00
C THR A 55 -13.24 -13.03 -2.75
N GLU A 56 -14.32 -12.61 -2.09
CA GLU A 56 -15.53 -13.41 -1.88
C GLU A 56 -16.15 -13.84 -3.22
N ASN A 57 -16.25 -12.90 -4.17
CA ASN A 57 -16.78 -13.16 -5.51
C ASN A 57 -15.87 -14.03 -6.41
N ARG A 58 -14.62 -14.24 -6.02
CA ARG A 58 -13.60 -14.93 -6.84
C ARG A 58 -13.07 -16.22 -6.21
N HIS A 59 -13.66 -16.66 -5.09
CA HIS A 59 -13.20 -17.80 -4.30
C HIS A 59 -11.70 -17.70 -3.93
N ILE A 60 -11.28 -16.49 -3.54
CA ILE A 60 -9.94 -16.23 -3.03
C ILE A 60 -10.03 -16.28 -1.52
N GLU A 61 -9.24 -17.15 -0.89
CA GLU A 61 -9.13 -17.22 0.56
C GLU A 61 -8.18 -16.11 1.02
N ILE A 62 -8.65 -15.24 1.90
CA ILE A 62 -7.82 -14.24 2.56
C ILE A 62 -7.28 -14.81 3.86
N ILE A 63 -5.96 -14.77 4.02
CA ILE A 63 -5.28 -15.05 5.29
C ILE A 63 -4.84 -13.71 5.88
N ALA A 64 -5.59 -13.23 6.86
CA ALA A 64 -5.32 -11.95 7.47
C ALA A 64 -4.13 -12.01 8.44
N THR A 65 -3.39 -10.90 8.57
CA THR A 65 -2.19 -10.81 9.40
C THR A 65 -2.36 -9.81 10.54
N VAL A 66 -2.00 -8.54 10.32
CA VAL A 66 -2.27 -7.39 11.19
C VAL A 66 -2.95 -6.30 10.36
N SER A 67 -3.88 -5.55 10.94
CA SER A 67 -4.33 -4.26 10.43
C SER A 67 -4.09 -3.22 11.50
N ALA A 68 -3.13 -2.34 11.26
CA ALA A 68 -2.73 -1.32 12.20
C ALA A 68 -2.71 0.04 11.51
N SER A 69 -3.48 0.99 12.05
CA SER A 69 -3.53 2.37 11.56
C SER A 69 -3.48 3.34 12.73
N ALA A 70 -2.85 4.50 12.52
CA ALA A 70 -2.87 5.61 13.48
C ALA A 70 -3.14 6.93 12.74
N ILE A 71 -3.72 7.90 13.46
CA ILE A 71 -3.96 9.25 12.93
C ILE A 71 -2.61 9.91 12.57
N PRO A 72 -2.52 10.66 11.44
CA PRO A 72 -1.32 11.41 11.07
C PRO A 72 -0.74 12.27 12.21
N SER A 73 0.58 12.13 12.42
CA SER A 73 1.31 12.78 13.53
C SER A 73 2.82 12.74 13.26
N GLY A 74 3.68 12.81 14.28
CA GLY A 74 5.13 12.70 14.09
C GLY A 74 5.62 11.26 13.86
N PRO A 75 6.94 11.06 13.73
CA PRO A 75 7.50 9.75 13.44
C PRO A 75 7.05 8.66 14.41
N VAL A 76 6.84 7.46 13.90
CA VAL A 76 6.51 6.27 14.69
C VAL A 76 7.72 5.87 15.53
N THR A 77 7.51 5.61 16.82
CA THR A 77 8.60 5.19 17.71
C THR A 77 9.19 3.85 17.28
N THR A 78 10.49 3.65 17.47
CA THR A 78 11.17 2.41 17.06
C THR A 78 10.53 1.17 17.66
N VAL A 79 10.20 1.22 18.96
CA VAL A 79 9.56 0.09 19.66
C VAL A 79 8.20 -0.24 19.05
N THR A 80 7.42 0.77 18.69
CA THR A 80 6.10 0.58 18.06
C THR A 80 6.26 -0.02 16.67
N PHE A 81 7.14 0.52 15.84
CA PHE A 81 7.38 -0.05 14.51
C PHE A 81 7.87 -1.49 14.60
N LYS A 82 8.77 -1.83 15.54
CA LYS A 82 9.22 -3.21 15.76
C LYS A 82 8.09 -4.15 16.13
N PHE A 83 7.15 -3.70 16.96
CA PHE A 83 5.95 -4.48 17.28
C PHE A 83 5.09 -4.75 16.03
N LEU A 84 4.85 -3.72 15.22
CA LEU A 84 4.04 -3.83 13.99
C LEU A 84 4.73 -4.71 12.93
N GLU A 85 6.03 -4.49 12.71
CA GLU A 85 6.91 -5.29 11.86
C GLU A 85 6.83 -6.77 12.25
N GLN A 86 7.04 -7.08 13.53
CA GLN A 86 7.05 -8.45 14.03
C GLN A 86 5.69 -9.13 13.79
N ASN A 87 4.59 -8.45 14.13
CA ASN A 87 3.25 -8.99 13.97
C ASN A 87 2.89 -9.29 12.51
N LEU A 88 3.32 -8.45 11.57
CA LEU A 88 3.12 -8.66 10.14
C LEU A 88 4.00 -9.80 9.62
N LEU A 89 5.31 -9.70 9.81
CA LEU A 89 6.28 -10.59 9.18
C LEU A 89 6.23 -12.00 9.75
N GLU A 90 6.04 -12.18 11.06
CA GLU A 90 5.93 -13.53 11.65
C GLU A 90 4.71 -14.27 11.13
N ARG A 91 3.59 -13.58 10.90
CA ARG A 91 2.38 -14.19 10.36
C ARG A 91 2.57 -14.60 8.91
N ILE A 92 3.16 -13.73 8.08
CA ILE A 92 3.52 -14.08 6.69
C ILE A 92 4.50 -15.27 6.68
N GLN A 93 5.51 -15.26 7.54
CA GLN A 93 6.50 -16.31 7.66
C GLN A 93 5.88 -17.68 8.00
N LYS A 94 4.88 -17.74 8.88
CA LYS A 94 4.16 -18.97 9.25
C LYS A 94 3.38 -19.56 8.07
N ILE A 95 2.93 -18.72 7.12
CA ILE A 95 2.06 -19.13 6.00
C ILE A 95 2.75 -19.10 4.63
N ARG A 96 4.03 -18.73 4.54
CA ARG A 96 4.78 -18.50 3.28
C ARG A 96 4.68 -19.61 2.23
N GLY A 97 4.58 -20.86 2.65
CA GLY A 97 4.45 -22.03 1.76
C GLY A 97 3.01 -22.40 1.42
N GLN A 98 2.04 -21.62 1.88
CA GLN A 98 0.62 -21.88 1.73
C GLN A 98 -0.14 -20.72 1.10
N ILE A 99 0.56 -19.66 0.67
CA ILE A 99 -0.01 -18.48 0.02
C ILE A 99 0.48 -18.39 -1.42
N ASP A 100 -0.39 -17.87 -2.27
CA ASP A 100 -0.14 -17.61 -3.67
C ASP A 100 0.18 -16.13 -3.93
N GLY A 101 -0.02 -15.24 -2.95
CA GLY A 101 0.27 -13.80 -3.05
C GLY A 101 0.23 -13.08 -1.71
N VAL A 102 0.81 -11.88 -1.66
CA VAL A 102 0.75 -10.97 -0.51
C VAL A 102 0.23 -9.61 -0.97
N LEU A 103 -0.80 -9.09 -0.30
CA LEU A 103 -1.33 -7.77 -0.55
C LEU A 103 -1.27 -6.93 0.72
N LEU A 104 -0.44 -5.89 0.70
CA LEU A 104 -0.28 -4.98 1.83
C LEU A 104 -1.06 -3.68 1.60
N VAL A 105 -1.76 -3.22 2.61
CA VAL A 105 -2.37 -1.90 2.65
C VAL A 105 -1.42 -0.99 3.42
N LEU A 106 -0.80 -0.05 2.73
CA LEU A 106 0.23 0.81 3.31
C LEU A 106 -0.14 2.27 3.03
N HIS A 107 0.37 3.19 3.85
CA HIS A 107 0.22 4.62 3.53
C HIS A 107 1.23 5.03 2.46
N GLY A 108 2.51 4.69 2.68
CA GLY A 108 3.65 5.09 1.85
C GLY A 108 4.27 6.42 2.27
N ALA A 109 3.88 7.00 3.41
CA ALA A 109 4.46 8.22 3.97
C ALA A 109 4.73 8.09 5.48
N MET A 110 4.78 6.88 6.02
CA MET A 110 5.22 6.64 7.38
C MET A 110 6.73 6.85 7.46
N VAL A 111 7.19 7.41 8.58
CA VAL A 111 8.59 7.53 8.95
C VAL A 111 8.71 7.07 10.39
N THR A 112 9.77 6.34 10.73
CA THR A 112 10.05 5.97 12.11
C THR A 112 11.21 6.78 12.66
N GLU A 113 11.51 6.64 13.94
CA GLU A 113 12.70 7.25 14.52
C GLU A 113 14.01 6.80 13.85
N ASP A 114 14.05 5.57 13.32
CA ASP A 114 15.27 4.95 12.78
C ASP A 114 15.20 4.69 11.25
N LEU A 115 14.05 4.89 10.60
CA LEU A 115 13.83 4.56 9.19
C LEU A 115 13.02 5.64 8.47
N ASP A 116 13.61 6.18 7.41
CA ASP A 116 12.94 7.07 6.45
C ASP A 116 11.90 6.35 5.58
N ASP A 117 12.05 5.03 5.39
CA ASP A 117 11.21 4.19 4.51
C ASP A 117 10.87 2.84 5.17
N PRO A 118 10.01 2.86 6.20
CA PRO A 118 9.52 1.64 6.84
C PRO A 118 8.66 0.78 5.91
N GLU A 119 7.86 1.35 5.00
CA GLU A 119 7.04 0.59 4.05
C GLU A 119 7.89 -0.20 3.04
N GLY A 120 8.90 0.42 2.43
CA GLY A 120 9.85 -0.27 1.57
C GLY A 120 10.67 -1.31 2.33
N TYR A 121 10.96 -1.07 3.61
CA TYR A 121 11.53 -2.09 4.49
C TYR A 121 10.58 -3.29 4.67
N LEU A 122 9.30 -3.08 4.98
CA LEU A 122 8.32 -4.16 5.14
C LEU A 122 8.14 -4.97 3.85
N LEU A 123 8.08 -4.30 2.68
CA LEU A 123 8.02 -4.95 1.37
C LEU A 123 9.26 -5.80 1.11
N HIS A 124 10.44 -5.29 1.43
CA HIS A 124 11.71 -6.02 1.28
C HIS A 124 11.75 -7.27 2.15
N ARG A 125 11.42 -7.15 3.44
CA ARG A 125 11.39 -8.30 4.36
C ARG A 125 10.35 -9.33 3.96
N THR A 126 9.18 -8.86 3.47
CA THR A 126 8.15 -9.74 2.91
C THR A 126 8.70 -10.51 1.71
N ARG A 127 9.41 -9.85 0.79
CA ARG A 127 10.05 -10.48 -0.37
C ARG A 127 11.05 -11.57 0.03
N GLU A 128 11.87 -11.32 1.05
CA GLU A 128 12.80 -12.33 1.55
C GLU A 128 12.09 -13.57 2.12
N ILE A 129 10.91 -13.39 2.72
CA ILE A 129 10.12 -14.47 3.31
C ILE A 129 9.44 -15.33 2.22
N VAL A 130 8.81 -14.70 1.23
CA VAL A 130 7.96 -15.40 0.24
C VAL A 130 8.68 -15.73 -1.07
N GLY A 131 9.88 -15.20 -1.27
CA GLY A 131 10.70 -15.41 -2.45
C GLY A 131 10.20 -14.65 -3.70
N ASN A 132 10.86 -14.89 -4.83
CA ASN A 132 10.65 -14.12 -6.08
C ASN A 132 9.47 -14.62 -6.95
N THR A 133 8.80 -15.70 -6.55
CA THR A 133 7.72 -16.31 -7.32
C THR A 133 6.34 -15.91 -6.84
N VAL A 134 6.20 -15.57 -5.55
CA VAL A 134 4.94 -15.12 -4.95
C VAL A 134 4.78 -13.63 -5.23
N PRO A 135 3.72 -13.19 -5.94
CA PRO A 135 3.50 -11.77 -6.20
C PRO A 135 3.23 -11.00 -4.90
N ILE A 136 3.82 -9.81 -4.80
CA ILE A 136 3.61 -8.84 -3.71
C ILE A 136 3.01 -7.58 -4.32
N GLY A 137 1.84 -7.18 -3.84
CA GLY A 137 1.21 -5.92 -4.18
C GLY A 137 1.07 -5.01 -2.96
N ALA A 138 1.01 -3.69 -3.18
CA ALA A 138 0.55 -2.79 -2.15
C ALA A 138 -0.38 -1.69 -2.67
N THR A 139 -1.39 -1.34 -1.88
CA THR A 139 -2.13 -0.08 -2.02
C THR A 139 -1.41 1.01 -1.24
N LEU A 140 -1.49 2.24 -1.73
CA LEU A 140 -0.82 3.41 -1.17
C LEU A 140 -1.75 4.63 -1.17
N ASP A 141 -1.54 5.52 -0.20
CA ASP A 141 -2.16 6.83 -0.21
C ASP A 141 -1.61 7.68 -1.36
N HIS A 142 -2.42 8.61 -1.86
CA HIS A 142 -2.00 9.64 -2.82
C HIS A 142 -0.81 10.49 -2.33
N HIS A 143 -0.65 10.66 -1.02
CA HIS A 143 0.47 11.34 -0.38
C HIS A 143 1.75 10.48 -0.25
N ALA A 144 1.75 9.24 -0.73
CA ALA A 144 2.93 8.37 -0.61
C ALA A 144 4.21 8.97 -1.20
N ASN A 145 5.28 8.95 -0.41
CA ASN A 145 6.66 9.22 -0.83
C ASN A 145 7.28 7.92 -1.37
N VAL A 146 6.82 7.45 -2.53
CA VAL A 146 7.19 6.12 -3.04
C VAL A 146 8.71 5.99 -3.22
N SER A 147 9.33 5.09 -2.47
CA SER A 147 10.78 4.91 -2.50
C SER A 147 11.24 3.97 -3.62
N LYS A 148 12.54 4.04 -3.93
CA LYS A 148 13.18 3.02 -4.78
C LYS A 148 13.00 1.60 -4.21
N LYS A 149 13.09 1.45 -2.88
CA LYS A 149 12.99 0.15 -2.22
C LYS A 149 11.60 -0.46 -2.33
N MET A 150 10.54 0.35 -2.26
CA MET A 150 9.17 -0.13 -2.52
C MET A 150 9.04 -0.68 -3.95
N VAL A 151 9.55 0.06 -4.93
CA VAL A 151 9.49 -0.32 -6.36
C VAL A 151 10.27 -1.60 -6.65
N GLU A 152 11.40 -1.82 -5.98
CA GLU A 152 12.22 -3.02 -6.17
C GLU A 152 11.65 -4.28 -5.53
N ASN A 153 10.79 -4.15 -4.52
CA ASN A 153 10.31 -5.29 -3.73
C ASN A 153 8.83 -5.63 -3.94
N ALA A 154 8.02 -4.70 -4.45
CA ALA A 154 6.65 -4.96 -4.90
C ALA A 154 6.59 -5.28 -6.41
N ASP A 155 5.71 -6.19 -6.80
CA ASP A 155 5.37 -6.45 -8.21
C ASP A 155 4.40 -5.39 -8.75
N PHE A 156 3.55 -4.81 -7.90
CA PHE A 156 2.72 -3.68 -8.26
C PHE A 156 2.43 -2.77 -7.07
N LEU A 157 2.36 -1.47 -7.34
CA LEU A 157 1.87 -0.45 -6.42
C LEU A 157 0.68 0.26 -7.07
N ILE A 158 -0.32 0.58 -6.26
CA ILE A 158 -1.50 1.33 -6.72
C ILE A 158 -1.89 2.39 -5.70
N GLY A 159 -2.07 3.62 -6.18
CA GLY A 159 -2.41 4.78 -5.36
C GLY A 159 -3.88 5.16 -5.39
N TYR A 160 -4.32 5.88 -4.37
CA TYR A 160 -5.58 6.63 -4.41
C TYR A 160 -5.56 7.70 -5.49
N ARG A 161 -6.75 8.09 -5.95
CA ARG A 161 -6.97 9.08 -7.01
C ARG A 161 -7.69 10.31 -6.51
N THR A 162 -8.39 10.21 -5.38
CA THR A 162 -9.24 11.29 -4.84
C THR A 162 -8.65 11.90 -3.56
N HIS A 163 -8.96 13.18 -3.33
CA HIS A 163 -8.71 13.87 -2.07
C HIS A 163 -9.86 14.87 -1.84
N PRO A 164 -10.68 14.77 -0.77
CA PRO A 164 -10.64 13.75 0.27
C PRO A 164 -10.78 12.33 -0.29
N HIS A 165 -10.18 11.36 0.40
CA HIS A 165 -10.10 9.97 -0.07
C HIS A 165 -11.47 9.30 0.05
N VAL A 166 -12.12 9.08 -1.08
CA VAL A 166 -13.41 8.37 -1.17
C VAL A 166 -13.32 7.10 -2.01
N ASP A 167 -12.14 6.83 -2.58
CA ASP A 167 -11.88 5.72 -3.51
C ASP A 167 -11.05 4.58 -2.91
N GLN A 168 -10.82 4.57 -1.59
CA GLN A 168 -10.06 3.51 -0.90
C GLN A 168 -10.59 2.11 -1.22
N GLY A 169 -11.91 1.91 -1.11
CA GLY A 169 -12.53 0.63 -1.47
C GLY A 169 -12.28 0.25 -2.92
N GLU A 170 -12.43 1.19 -3.86
CA GLU A 170 -12.21 0.95 -5.29
C GLU A 170 -10.76 0.55 -5.58
N VAL A 171 -9.80 1.20 -4.91
CA VAL A 171 -8.37 0.88 -5.01
C VAL A 171 -8.09 -0.51 -4.45
N GLY A 172 -8.66 -0.86 -3.30
CA GLY A 172 -8.58 -2.21 -2.73
C GLY A 172 -9.16 -3.28 -3.68
N GLN A 173 -10.32 -3.01 -4.29
CA GLN A 173 -10.91 -3.88 -5.29
C GLN A 173 -9.99 -4.06 -6.51
N GLN A 174 -9.40 -2.97 -7.02
CA GLN A 174 -8.49 -3.03 -8.17
C GLN A 174 -7.23 -3.82 -7.83
N ALA A 175 -6.66 -3.62 -6.64
CA ALA A 175 -5.49 -4.34 -6.16
C ALA A 175 -5.74 -5.86 -6.07
N ALA A 176 -6.90 -6.26 -5.54
CA ALA A 176 -7.32 -7.67 -5.51
C ALA A 176 -7.53 -8.27 -6.91
N LYS A 177 -8.07 -7.48 -7.86
CA LYS A 177 -8.21 -7.90 -9.28
C LYS A 177 -6.85 -8.11 -9.94
N ILE A 178 -5.90 -7.21 -9.73
CA ILE A 178 -4.52 -7.33 -10.25
C ILE A 178 -3.86 -8.57 -9.64
N MET A 179 -3.89 -8.72 -8.32
CA MET A 179 -3.33 -9.89 -7.63
C MET A 179 -3.91 -11.20 -8.19
N SER A 180 -5.24 -11.28 -8.31
CA SER A 180 -5.90 -12.45 -8.90
C SER A 180 -5.47 -12.71 -10.34
N PHE A 181 -5.24 -11.67 -11.14
CA PHE A 181 -4.78 -11.80 -12.52
C PHE A 181 -3.36 -12.35 -12.58
N LEU A 182 -2.43 -11.80 -11.77
CA LEU A 182 -1.02 -12.23 -11.76
C LEU A 182 -0.89 -13.70 -11.38
N ILE A 183 -1.59 -14.12 -10.31
CA ILE A 183 -1.54 -15.51 -9.83
C ILE A 183 -2.14 -16.47 -10.86
N LYS A 184 -3.35 -16.18 -11.37
CA LYS A 184 -4.04 -17.09 -12.30
C LYS A 184 -3.29 -17.27 -13.62
N ASN A 185 -2.69 -16.20 -14.14
CA ASN A 185 -2.02 -16.23 -15.44
C ASN A 185 -0.50 -16.46 -15.33
N LYS A 186 0.03 -16.57 -14.10
CA LYS A 186 1.48 -16.70 -13.84
C LYS A 186 2.30 -15.61 -14.56
N VAL A 187 1.78 -14.38 -14.51
CA VAL A 187 2.37 -13.20 -15.15
C VAL A 187 3.23 -12.47 -14.15
N LYS A 188 4.46 -12.12 -14.55
CA LYS A 188 5.30 -11.18 -13.81
C LYS A 188 5.10 -9.79 -14.41
N PRO A 189 4.52 -8.83 -13.68
CA PRO A 189 4.27 -7.50 -14.22
C PRO A 189 5.58 -6.71 -14.35
N VAL A 190 5.52 -5.62 -15.11
CA VAL A 190 6.57 -4.61 -15.14
C VAL A 190 6.03 -3.33 -14.53
N MET A 191 6.71 -2.82 -13.51
CA MET A 191 6.41 -1.55 -12.88
C MET A 191 7.49 -0.53 -13.24
N LYS A 192 7.07 0.63 -13.78
CA LYS A 192 7.96 1.76 -14.06
C LYS A 192 7.54 2.95 -13.23
N ILE A 193 8.54 3.67 -12.71
CA ILE A 193 8.36 4.88 -11.92
C ILE A 193 9.05 6.06 -12.62
N LYS A 194 8.42 7.23 -12.56
CA LYS A 194 9.04 8.51 -12.92
C LYS A 194 8.86 9.48 -11.75
N LYS A 195 9.94 9.72 -11.02
CA LYS A 195 10.04 10.80 -10.02
C LYS A 195 10.13 12.16 -10.71
N LEU A 196 9.49 13.15 -10.12
CA LEU A 196 9.57 14.55 -10.52
C LEU A 196 10.41 15.32 -9.49
N PRO A 197 11.37 16.14 -9.90
CA PRO A 197 12.24 16.89 -8.98
C PRO A 197 11.52 18.13 -8.44
N ALA A 198 10.44 17.92 -7.68
CA ALA A 198 9.58 18.98 -7.15
C ALA A 198 9.05 18.61 -5.77
N LEU A 199 8.64 19.61 -5.00
CA LEU A 199 7.76 19.44 -3.85
C LEU A 199 6.43 20.08 -4.22
N LEU A 200 5.34 19.35 -4.02
CA LEU A 200 3.98 19.86 -4.22
C LEU A 200 3.34 20.09 -2.86
N PRO A 201 2.46 21.09 -2.74
CA PRO A 201 1.61 21.20 -1.56
C PRO A 201 0.76 19.93 -1.43
N GLY A 202 0.50 19.52 -0.18
CA GLY A 202 -0.32 18.33 0.14
C GLY A 202 -1.75 18.39 -0.43
N GLU A 203 -2.19 19.58 -0.84
CA GLU A 203 -3.45 19.78 -1.57
C GLU A 203 -3.18 20.41 -2.95
N SER A 204 -3.76 19.81 -3.98
CA SER A 204 -3.81 20.38 -5.33
C SER A 204 -5.20 20.95 -5.63
N SER A 205 -5.29 21.90 -6.57
CA SER A 205 -6.60 22.38 -7.04
C SER A 205 -7.45 21.22 -7.59
N VAL A 206 -8.77 21.33 -7.43
CA VAL A 206 -9.73 20.33 -7.91
C VAL A 206 -9.55 20.09 -9.41
N GLU A 207 -9.32 21.15 -10.20
CA GLU A 207 -9.13 21.06 -11.64
C GLU A 207 -7.88 20.25 -12.03
N ALA A 208 -6.74 20.54 -11.41
CA ALA A 208 -5.49 19.84 -11.70
C ALA A 208 -5.60 18.34 -11.37
N ARG A 209 -6.21 18.04 -10.22
CA ARG A 209 -6.48 16.66 -9.80
C ARG A 209 -7.41 15.94 -10.78
N SER A 210 -8.52 16.57 -11.18
CA SER A 210 -9.47 15.95 -12.11
C SER A 210 -8.82 15.58 -13.45
N LYS A 211 -7.98 16.47 -14.01
CA LYS A 211 -7.23 16.17 -15.26
C LYS A 211 -6.26 15.01 -15.10
N LEU A 212 -5.58 14.91 -13.96
CA LEU A 212 -4.71 13.77 -13.66
C LEU A 212 -5.50 12.47 -13.54
N VAL A 213 -6.63 12.49 -12.84
CA VAL A 213 -7.51 11.32 -12.67
C VAL A 213 -8.08 10.86 -14.01
N GLU A 214 -8.54 11.78 -14.86
CA GLU A 214 -8.99 11.48 -16.22
C GLU A 214 -7.87 10.83 -17.02
N ARG A 215 -6.66 11.38 -16.95
CA ARG A 215 -5.50 10.82 -17.66
C ARG A 215 -5.15 9.42 -17.17
N ILE A 216 -5.19 9.17 -15.87
CA ILE A 216 -5.00 7.83 -15.29
C ILE A 216 -6.06 6.86 -15.82
N LYS A 217 -7.34 7.25 -15.81
CA LYS A 217 -8.45 6.43 -16.33
C LYS A 217 -8.29 6.15 -17.83
N GLU A 218 -7.81 7.09 -18.63
CA GLU A 218 -7.50 6.87 -20.04
C GLU A 218 -6.35 5.87 -20.25
N LEU A 219 -5.29 5.98 -19.46
CA LEU A 219 -4.14 5.08 -19.53
C LEU A 219 -4.55 3.64 -19.19
N GLU A 220 -5.37 3.44 -18.17
CA GLU A 220 -5.83 2.11 -17.74
C GLU A 220 -6.77 1.43 -18.74
N LYS A 221 -7.39 2.18 -19.67
CA LYS A 221 -8.15 1.60 -20.78
C LYS A 221 -7.25 0.97 -21.85
N ARG A 222 -5.95 1.29 -21.88
CA ARG A 222 -5.04 0.78 -22.89
C ARG A 222 -4.72 -0.69 -22.63
N GLU A 223 -4.68 -1.46 -23.69
CA GLU A 223 -4.34 -2.88 -23.60
C GLU A 223 -2.94 -3.06 -22.99
N GLY A 224 -2.86 -3.93 -21.98
CA GLY A 224 -1.60 -4.27 -21.32
C GLY A 224 -1.29 -3.45 -20.07
N ILE A 225 -1.99 -2.34 -19.81
CA ILE A 225 -1.89 -1.60 -18.54
C ILE A 225 -2.73 -2.31 -17.47
N LEU A 226 -2.14 -2.52 -16.30
CA LEU A 226 -2.80 -3.07 -15.11
C LEU A 226 -3.26 -1.97 -14.15
N SER A 227 -2.41 -0.96 -13.94
CA SER A 227 -2.73 0.24 -13.19
C SER A 227 -1.84 1.40 -13.63
N ALA A 228 -2.34 2.61 -13.41
CA ALA A 228 -1.53 3.82 -13.41
C ALA A 228 -1.85 4.61 -12.14
N SER A 229 -0.85 5.26 -11.55
CA SER A 229 -1.01 6.03 -10.32
C SER A 229 -0.12 7.26 -10.36
N PHE A 230 -0.60 8.33 -9.73
CA PHE A 230 0.17 9.53 -9.49
C PHE A 230 0.13 9.82 -8.00
N PHE A 231 1.31 9.98 -7.41
CA PHE A 231 1.49 10.30 -6.01
C PHE A 231 2.05 11.72 -5.94
N ILE A 232 1.43 12.59 -5.14
CA ILE A 232 1.94 13.96 -4.96
C ILE A 232 3.15 14.01 -4.03
N GLY A 233 3.32 12.98 -3.20
CA GLY A 233 4.29 12.94 -2.11
C GLY A 233 3.86 13.82 -0.93
N TYR A 234 4.34 13.46 0.25
CA TYR A 234 4.08 14.17 1.48
C TYR A 234 5.26 15.09 1.82
N SER A 235 5.07 16.40 1.60
CA SER A 235 6.15 17.39 1.69
C SER A 235 6.60 17.71 3.13
N LEU A 236 5.87 17.22 4.15
CA LEU A 236 6.25 17.40 5.56
C LEU A 236 7.13 16.24 6.07
N ALA A 237 7.88 15.59 5.18
CA ALA A 237 8.85 14.56 5.50
C ALA A 237 10.25 14.96 4.99
N ASP A 238 11.21 15.09 5.92
CA ASP A 238 12.63 15.33 5.65
C ASP A 238 13.35 14.01 5.35
N ILE A 239 13.05 13.44 4.19
CA ILE A 239 13.59 12.15 3.72
C ILE A 239 14.07 12.25 2.28
N LYS A 240 14.99 11.37 1.89
CA LYS A 240 15.57 11.37 0.54
C LYS A 240 14.54 11.16 -0.58
N GLU A 241 13.50 10.38 -0.32
CA GLU A 241 12.53 9.93 -1.33
C GLU A 241 11.34 10.88 -1.49
N VAL A 242 11.34 12.01 -0.78
CA VAL A 242 10.22 12.97 -0.75
C VAL A 242 9.86 13.47 -2.16
N GLY A 243 8.55 13.55 -2.41
CA GLY A 243 8.01 14.23 -3.58
C GLY A 243 7.33 13.33 -4.61
N PRO A 244 6.81 13.95 -5.68
CA PRO A 244 5.82 13.33 -6.54
C PRO A 244 6.42 12.32 -7.50
N CYS A 245 5.60 11.33 -7.85
CA CYS A 245 5.94 10.38 -8.90
C CYS A 245 4.72 9.86 -9.65
N ALA A 246 4.95 9.41 -10.87
CA ALA A 246 4.00 8.60 -11.62
C ALA A 246 4.48 7.14 -11.66
N ILE A 247 3.56 6.21 -11.49
CA ILE A 247 3.80 4.77 -11.62
C ILE A 247 2.86 4.19 -12.66
N VAL A 248 3.39 3.31 -13.50
CA VAL A 248 2.61 2.50 -14.43
C VAL A 248 3.01 1.04 -14.25
N VAL A 249 2.00 0.18 -14.11
CA VAL A 249 2.16 -1.27 -14.02
C VAL A 249 1.57 -1.89 -15.27
N THR A 250 2.35 -2.73 -15.95
CA THR A 250 1.94 -3.42 -17.18
C THR A 250 2.05 -4.93 -17.03
N LYS A 251 1.33 -5.67 -17.89
CA LYS A 251 1.37 -7.14 -17.93
C LYS A 251 2.75 -7.68 -18.36
N GLN A 252 3.48 -6.93 -19.15
CA GLN A 252 4.81 -7.28 -19.70
C GLN A 252 5.52 -6.02 -20.19
N ASP A 253 6.83 -6.09 -20.42
CA ASP A 253 7.61 -4.98 -20.98
C ASP A 253 7.13 -4.69 -22.42
N LYS A 254 6.52 -3.53 -22.63
CA LYS A 254 6.10 -2.98 -23.92
C LYS A 254 6.38 -1.49 -23.92
#